data_AF-X0U7G3-F1
#
_entry.id   AF-X0U7G3-F1
#
_cell.length_a   1.000
_cell.length_b   1.000
_cell.length_c   1.000
_cell.angle_alpha   90.00
_cell.angle_beta   90.00
_cell.angle_gamma   90.00
#
_symmetry.space_group_name_H-M   'P 1'
#
loop_
_entity.id
_entity.type
_entity.pdbx_description
1 polymer ?
#
loop_
_entity_poly.entity_id
_entity_poly.type
_entity_poly.pdbx_seq_one_letter_code
_entity_poly.pdbx_strand_id
1 'polypeptide(L)'
;DSVRAKLVAEPQNHSRSIVYIGDGASIDAMKDEQRFGAIVDALRADRIAVHSIAIGPANNVELMAVLANQTGGVVGVVGDSENTKPESVGRLVGSSAVMSPVWLDDATLISGMTSVQQDRLPPLRLDRDTILLGTLTKESSDGSLKFSGVTSGSAVSIVADGMMEQSHPDFGFLAGLVKQASDNHGLTLPTAGSAMLRETARVLSAKSEELVKAGNLALQQGNRRGAKAVIEKALEADPNNADAVTLERITGNRLVVQNESDNLDDLFSEGSGDEDPFGGTEADSAPVAEDPLELGDTDTAD
;
A
#
# COMPACT_ATOMS: atom_id res chain seq x y z
N ASP A 1 -10.61 14.05 21.37
CA ASP A 1 -10.60 15.53 21.49
C ASP A 1 -10.25 16.08 22.86
N SER A 2 -10.85 15.63 23.98
CA SER A 2 -10.56 16.23 25.30
C SER A 2 -9.09 16.13 25.77
N VAL A 3 -8.41 15.01 25.48
CA VAL A 3 -6.99 14.82 25.83
C VAL A 3 -6.08 15.73 25.00
N ARG A 4 -6.28 15.77 23.68
CA ARG A 4 -5.56 16.67 22.77
C ARG A 4 -5.73 18.13 23.18
N ALA A 5 -6.97 18.57 23.44
CA ALA A 5 -7.25 19.94 23.84
C ALA A 5 -6.49 20.36 25.11
N LYS A 6 -6.35 19.46 26.09
CA LYS A 6 -5.54 19.71 27.29
C LYS A 6 -4.05 19.86 26.96
N LEU A 7 -3.50 18.97 26.13
CA LEU A 7 -2.08 19.03 25.74
C LEU A 7 -1.76 20.29 24.92
N VAL A 8 -2.68 20.74 24.07
CA VAL A 8 -2.50 21.96 23.26
C VAL A 8 -2.50 23.22 24.13
N ALA A 9 -3.22 23.21 25.25
CA ALA A 9 -3.25 24.32 26.21
C ALA A 9 -1.94 24.45 27.01
N GLU A 10 -1.12 23.40 27.07
CA GLU A 10 0.19 23.45 27.71
C GLU A 10 1.22 24.22 26.85
N PRO A 11 2.26 24.83 27.46
CA PRO A 11 3.29 25.55 26.71
C PRO A 11 3.99 24.70 25.64
N GLN A 12 4.29 25.29 24.48
CA GLN A 12 4.88 24.59 23.33
C GLN A 12 6.36 24.21 23.51
N ASN A 13 7.02 24.70 24.56
CA ASN A 13 8.40 24.38 24.88
C ASN A 13 8.58 23.03 25.61
N HIS A 14 7.49 22.30 25.84
CA HIS A 14 7.51 20.94 26.38
C HIS A 14 7.20 19.90 25.31
N SER A 15 7.74 18.70 25.48
CA SER A 15 7.31 17.53 24.69
C SER A 15 5.88 17.18 25.06
N ARG A 16 5.03 16.98 24.05
CA ARG A 16 3.64 16.54 24.24
C ARG A 16 3.55 15.09 23.80
N SER A 17 3.10 14.24 24.70
CA SER A 17 2.96 12.81 24.41
C SER A 17 1.66 12.26 24.97
N ILE A 18 1.13 11.27 24.26
CA ILE A 18 0.05 10.40 24.71
C ILE A 18 0.63 9.00 24.85
N VAL A 19 0.39 8.36 25.99
CA VAL A 19 0.72 6.95 26.18
C VAL A 19 -0.60 6.17 26.26
N TYR A 20 -0.86 5.39 25.21
CA TYR A 20 -1.97 4.43 25.20
C TYR A 20 -1.52 3.12 25.84
N ILE A 21 -2.39 2.49 26.64
CA ILE A 21 -2.14 1.19 27.26
C ILE A 21 -3.39 0.34 27.01
N GLY A 22 -3.24 -0.76 26.27
CA GLY A 22 -4.36 -1.63 25.91
C GLY A 22 -4.04 -2.55 24.74
N ASP A 23 -5.05 -3.21 24.20
CA ASP A 23 -4.92 -4.15 23.08
C ASP A 23 -5.00 -3.47 21.71
N GLY A 24 -5.38 -2.18 21.64
CA GLY A 24 -5.56 -1.46 20.39
C GLY A 24 -6.75 -1.98 19.56
N ALA A 25 -7.67 -2.75 20.15
CA ALA A 25 -8.83 -3.30 19.46
C ALA A 25 -9.77 -2.16 19.04
N SER A 26 -9.54 -1.63 17.84
CA SER A 26 -10.44 -0.70 17.16
C SER A 26 -10.63 -1.17 15.73
N ILE A 27 -11.66 -1.99 15.53
CA ILE A 27 -11.93 -2.75 14.30
C ILE A 27 -12.08 -1.84 13.06
N ASP A 28 -12.45 -0.57 13.27
CA ASP A 28 -12.78 0.36 12.19
C ASP A 28 -11.88 1.62 12.14
N ALA A 29 -10.88 1.76 13.02
CA ALA A 29 -10.11 3.00 13.13
C ALA A 29 -9.39 3.43 11.83
N MET A 30 -8.90 2.46 11.04
CA MET A 30 -8.17 2.72 9.80
C MET A 30 -9.02 2.49 8.54
N LYS A 31 -10.28 2.05 8.66
CA LYS A 31 -11.13 1.79 7.47
C LYS A 31 -11.58 3.08 6.80
N ASP A 32 -11.82 4.12 7.58
CA ASP A 32 -12.09 5.47 7.09
C ASP A 32 -10.77 6.24 7.02
N GLU A 33 -10.06 6.10 5.91
CA GLU A 33 -8.74 6.71 5.72
C GLU A 33 -8.78 8.24 5.83
N GLN A 34 -9.87 8.88 5.40
CA GLN A 34 -10.01 10.33 5.47
C GLN A 34 -10.10 10.79 6.93
N ARG A 35 -10.96 10.14 7.71
CA ARG A 35 -11.09 10.44 9.14
C ARG A 35 -9.81 10.10 9.90
N PHE A 36 -9.18 8.98 9.59
CA PHE A 36 -7.93 8.58 10.22
C PHE A 36 -6.79 9.56 9.91
N GLY A 37 -6.65 9.94 8.64
CA GLY A 37 -5.71 10.96 8.18
C GLY A 37 -5.90 12.29 8.91
N ALA A 38 -7.14 12.76 9.06
CA ALA A 38 -7.43 13.98 9.79
C ALA A 38 -7.00 13.94 11.27
N ILE A 39 -7.12 12.78 11.93
CA ILE A 39 -6.64 12.59 13.30
C ILE A 39 -5.12 12.62 13.36
N VAL A 40 -4.45 11.93 12.43
CA VAL A 40 -2.99 11.92 12.31
C VAL A 40 -2.46 13.32 12.07
N ASP A 41 -3.04 14.06 11.11
CA ASP A 41 -2.62 15.41 10.77
C ASP A 41 -2.82 16.37 11.95
N ALA A 42 -3.91 16.23 12.70
CA ALA A 42 -4.14 17.03 13.91
C ALA A 42 -3.10 16.75 15.02
N LEU A 43 -2.70 15.48 15.20
CA LEU A 43 -1.63 15.12 16.15
C LEU A 43 -0.27 15.65 15.70
N ARG A 44 0.03 15.55 14.40
CA ARG A 44 1.28 16.06 13.80
C ARG A 44 1.37 17.58 13.91
N ALA A 45 0.30 18.29 13.57
CA ALA A 45 0.23 19.75 13.65
C ALA A 45 0.49 20.26 15.08
N ASP A 46 -0.03 19.56 16.09
CA ASP A 46 0.18 19.92 17.49
C ASP A 46 1.46 19.36 18.10
N ARG A 47 2.22 18.60 17.31
CA ARG A 47 3.47 17.93 17.71
C ARG A 47 3.28 17.00 18.91
N ILE A 48 2.23 16.19 18.86
CA ILE A 48 1.88 15.22 19.90
C ILE A 48 2.35 13.83 19.47
N ALA A 49 3.33 13.28 20.19
CA ALA A 49 3.80 11.91 19.96
C ALA A 49 2.86 10.88 20.62
N VAL A 50 2.47 9.84 19.89
CA VAL A 50 1.59 8.77 20.40
C VAL A 50 2.38 7.49 20.60
N HIS A 51 2.61 7.16 21.86
CA HIS A 51 3.24 5.92 22.30
C HIS A 51 2.19 4.92 22.72
N SER A 52 2.51 3.63 22.63
CA SER A 52 1.58 2.57 22.98
C SER A 52 2.27 1.45 23.75
N ILE A 53 1.58 0.91 24.75
CA ILE A 53 1.91 -0.34 25.43
C ILE A 53 0.81 -1.34 25.09
N ALA A 54 1.15 -2.31 24.24
CA ALA A 54 0.25 -3.37 23.83
C ALA A 54 0.16 -4.42 24.95
N ILE A 55 -1.04 -4.62 25.48
CA ILE A 55 -1.34 -5.60 26.53
C ILE A 55 -2.57 -6.40 26.13
N GLY A 56 -2.48 -7.73 26.25
CA GLY A 56 -3.58 -8.63 25.99
C GLY A 56 -3.20 -9.74 25.00
N PRO A 57 -4.10 -10.71 24.81
CA PRO A 57 -3.88 -11.83 23.89
C PRO A 57 -4.15 -11.48 22.42
N ALA A 58 -4.93 -10.42 22.15
CA ALA A 58 -5.40 -10.07 20.81
C ALA A 58 -5.06 -8.60 20.50
N ASN A 59 -3.76 -8.33 20.33
CA ASN A 59 -3.27 -6.96 20.16
C ASN A 59 -3.29 -6.53 18.69
N ASN A 60 -3.88 -5.37 18.39
CA ASN A 60 -3.72 -4.67 17.13
C ASN A 60 -2.45 -3.80 17.17
N VAL A 61 -1.29 -4.46 17.07
CA VAL A 61 0.02 -3.80 17.06
C VAL A 61 0.19 -2.92 15.81
N GLU A 62 -0.47 -3.28 14.71
CA GLU A 62 -0.43 -2.52 13.45
C GLU A 62 -0.92 -1.09 13.66
N LEU A 63 -2.14 -0.88 14.17
CA LEU A 63 -2.68 0.46 14.43
C LEU A 63 -1.77 1.28 15.36
N MET A 64 -1.28 0.65 16.42
CA MET A 64 -0.37 1.29 17.38
C MET A 64 0.94 1.72 16.70
N ALA A 65 1.48 0.89 15.81
CA ALA A 65 2.69 1.17 15.07
C ALA A 65 2.48 2.23 13.99
N VAL A 66 1.32 2.28 13.33
CA VAL A 66 0.97 3.37 12.41
C VAL A 66 1.00 4.70 13.15
N LEU A 67 0.31 4.82 14.28
CA LEU A 67 0.28 6.06 15.06
C LEU A 67 1.69 6.45 15.55
N ALA A 68 2.46 5.47 16.03
CA ALA A 68 3.84 5.70 16.46
C ALA A 68 4.76 6.13 15.30
N ASN A 69 4.58 5.57 14.11
CA ASN A 69 5.34 5.93 12.91
C ASN A 69 5.02 7.38 12.48
N GLN A 70 3.73 7.72 12.45
CA GLN A 70 3.25 9.03 12.00
C GLN A 70 3.57 10.17 12.98
N THR A 71 3.69 9.88 14.27
CA THR A 71 3.83 10.91 15.32
C THR A 71 5.16 10.87 16.07
N GLY A 72 6.07 9.98 15.69
CA GLY A 72 7.34 9.80 16.40
C GLY A 72 7.15 9.20 17.79
N GLY A 73 6.18 8.32 17.98
CA GLY A 73 5.99 7.55 19.20
C GLY A 73 6.72 6.20 19.18
N VAL A 74 6.55 5.40 20.22
CA VAL A 74 7.14 4.05 20.37
C VAL A 74 6.06 3.06 20.77
N VAL A 75 6.12 1.84 20.23
CA VAL A 75 5.25 0.73 20.62
C VAL A 75 6.06 -0.26 21.44
N GLY A 76 5.60 -0.56 22.64
CA GLY A 76 6.10 -1.66 23.46
C GLY A 76 5.05 -2.76 23.55
N VAL A 77 5.44 -4.01 23.30
CA VAL A 77 4.55 -5.17 23.39
C VAL A 77 4.91 -5.97 24.63
N VAL A 78 3.95 -6.12 25.54
CA VAL A 78 4.14 -6.91 26.76
C VAL A 78 4.08 -8.40 26.41
N GLY A 79 5.05 -9.16 26.93
CA GLY A 79 5.14 -10.61 26.79
C GLY A 79 6.09 -11.21 27.83
N ASP A 80 6.50 -12.46 27.60
CA ASP A 80 7.20 -13.26 28.64
C ASP A 80 8.73 -13.21 28.58
N SER A 81 9.32 -12.55 27.57
CA SER A 81 10.78 -12.44 27.45
C SER A 81 11.32 -11.29 28.30
N GLU A 82 12.59 -11.34 28.71
CA GLU A 82 13.20 -10.31 29.59
C GLU A 82 13.00 -8.87 29.09
N ASN A 83 13.07 -8.65 27.77
CA ASN A 83 12.89 -7.33 27.17
C ASN A 83 11.41 -6.97 26.91
N THR A 84 10.50 -7.93 27.02
CA THR A 84 9.06 -7.72 26.83
C THR A 84 8.27 -7.80 28.15
N LYS A 85 8.93 -8.02 29.29
CA LYS A 85 8.31 -7.90 30.62
C LYS A 85 7.70 -6.51 30.84
N PRO A 86 6.60 -6.40 31.62
CA PRO A 86 5.92 -5.13 31.89
C PRO A 86 6.87 -4.00 32.35
N GLU A 87 7.84 -4.30 33.21
CA GLU A 87 8.78 -3.33 33.75
C GLU A 87 9.75 -2.81 32.68
N SER A 88 10.23 -3.70 31.80
CA SER A 88 11.13 -3.36 30.69
C SER A 88 10.39 -2.50 29.65
N VAL A 89 9.17 -2.91 29.29
CA VAL A 89 8.31 -2.19 28.35
C VAL A 89 7.89 -0.83 28.90
N GLY A 90 7.48 -0.76 30.17
CA GLY A 90 7.11 0.49 30.83
C GLY A 90 8.27 1.47 30.90
N ARG A 91 9.50 0.98 31.17
CA ARG A 91 10.71 1.82 31.15
C ARG A 91 11.02 2.35 29.76
N LEU A 92 10.97 1.48 28.74
CA LEU A 92 11.19 1.87 27.35
C LEU A 92 10.21 2.98 26.94
N VAL A 93 8.91 2.70 27.01
CA VAL A 93 7.87 3.64 26.58
C VAL A 93 7.86 4.91 27.41
N GLY A 94 8.04 4.80 28.73
CA GLY A 94 8.11 5.96 29.64
C GLY A 94 9.30 6.87 29.33
N SER A 95 10.48 6.31 29.05
CA SER A 95 11.67 7.09 28.66
C SER A 95 11.48 7.79 27.31
N SER A 96 10.85 7.10 26.35
CA SER A 96 10.55 7.67 25.04
C SER A 96 9.49 8.77 25.10
N ALA A 97 8.51 8.66 26.00
CA ALA A 97 7.39 9.60 26.13
C ALA A 97 7.82 11.00 26.60
N VAL A 98 8.96 11.11 27.29
CA VAL A 98 9.53 12.39 27.74
C VAL A 98 10.57 12.95 26.77
N MET A 99 10.95 12.19 25.74
CA MET A 99 11.90 12.63 24.72
C MET A 99 11.16 13.21 23.52
N SER A 100 11.43 14.48 23.20
CA SER A 100 10.87 15.13 22.02
C SER A 100 11.46 14.51 20.76
N PRO A 101 10.64 14.04 19.80
CA PRO A 101 11.13 13.78 18.46
C PRO A 101 11.49 15.10 17.75
N VAL A 102 12.25 14.99 16.66
CA VAL A 102 12.47 16.06 15.70
C VAL A 102 11.38 15.95 14.63
N TRP A 103 10.48 16.92 14.61
CA TRP A 103 9.44 17.02 13.58
C TRP A 103 10.07 17.57 12.32
N LEU A 104 10.09 16.79 11.25
CA LEU A 104 10.71 17.17 9.98
C LEU A 104 9.79 18.11 9.19
N ASP A 105 10.36 19.21 8.72
CA ASP A 105 9.72 20.17 7.82
C ASP A 105 10.13 19.91 6.36
N ASP A 106 11.39 19.50 6.14
CA ASP A 106 11.94 19.24 4.80
C ASP A 106 12.96 18.09 4.82
N ALA A 107 13.00 17.33 3.74
CA ALA A 107 13.99 16.29 3.48
C ALA A 107 14.50 16.38 2.04
N THR A 108 15.80 16.65 1.89
CA THR A 108 16.51 16.47 0.63
C THR A 108 17.13 15.09 0.60
N LEU A 109 16.61 14.22 -0.28
CA LEU A 109 17.11 12.87 -0.47
C LEU A 109 18.24 12.82 -1.52
N ILE A 110 18.93 11.68 -1.60
CA ILE A 110 19.92 11.42 -2.65
C ILE A 110 19.23 11.44 -4.01
N SER A 111 19.93 11.97 -5.03
CA SER A 111 19.39 12.02 -6.41
C SER A 111 18.88 10.65 -6.87
N GLY A 112 17.66 10.63 -7.40
CA GLY A 112 16.98 9.40 -7.85
C GLY A 112 16.19 8.65 -6.76
N MET A 113 16.27 9.07 -5.49
CA MET A 113 15.37 8.58 -4.43
C MET A 113 14.05 9.34 -4.44
N THR A 114 12.94 8.63 -4.25
CA THR A 114 11.61 9.19 -4.04
C THR A 114 10.95 8.51 -2.86
N SER A 115 10.51 9.28 -1.87
CA SER A 115 9.85 8.77 -0.66
C SER A 115 8.34 8.59 -0.88
N VAL A 116 7.79 7.51 -0.35
CA VAL A 116 6.34 7.24 -0.29
C VAL A 116 5.65 8.17 0.71
N GLN A 117 6.33 8.52 1.79
CA GLN A 117 5.77 9.35 2.86
C GLN A 117 5.56 10.81 2.45
N GLN A 118 6.10 11.26 1.31
CA GLN A 118 5.95 12.62 0.76
C GLN A 118 6.04 13.71 1.85
N ASP A 119 4.97 14.47 2.04
CA ASP A 119 4.77 15.57 3.00
C ASP A 119 4.46 15.10 4.44
N ARG A 120 4.24 13.79 4.66
CA ARG A 120 4.12 13.16 5.98
C ARG A 120 5.40 12.47 6.43
N LEU A 121 6.52 13.19 6.39
CA LEU A 121 7.80 12.68 6.89
C LEU A 121 7.68 12.21 8.35
N PRO A 122 8.09 10.97 8.68
CA PRO A 122 8.07 10.47 10.05
C PRO A 122 9.06 11.28 10.91
N PRO A 123 8.68 11.67 12.14
CA PRO A 123 9.58 12.41 13.02
C PRO A 123 10.81 11.59 13.41
N LEU A 124 11.98 12.24 13.42
CA LEU A 124 13.23 11.58 13.82
C LEU A 124 13.34 11.46 15.33
N ARG A 125 13.97 10.37 15.78
CA ARG A 125 14.22 10.11 17.20
C ARG A 125 15.66 9.69 17.43
N LEU A 126 16.14 9.90 18.67
CA LEU A 126 17.48 9.48 19.10
C LEU A 126 17.48 8.10 19.77
N ASP A 127 16.33 7.67 20.28
CA ASP A 127 16.14 6.39 20.96
C ASP A 127 15.60 5.28 20.04
N ARG A 128 15.35 5.60 18.77
CA ARG A 128 14.90 4.65 17.74
C ARG A 128 15.29 5.14 16.35
N ASP A 129 15.51 4.19 15.45
CA ASP A 129 15.60 4.45 14.02
C ASP A 129 14.26 4.96 13.44
N THR A 130 14.39 5.75 12.38
CA THR A 130 13.27 6.25 11.59
C THR A 130 13.43 5.76 10.17
N ILE A 131 12.36 5.20 9.62
CA ILE A 131 12.41 4.48 8.34
C ILE A 131 11.66 5.32 7.30
N LEU A 132 12.38 5.69 6.24
CA LEU A 132 11.81 6.23 5.02
C LEU A 132 11.73 5.11 3.98
N LEU A 133 10.61 5.01 3.28
CA LEU A 133 10.38 3.99 2.26
C LEU A 133 10.15 4.68 0.93
N GLY A 134 10.57 4.05 -0.16
CA GLY A 134 10.63 4.75 -1.42
C GLY A 134 11.07 3.89 -2.59
N THR A 135 11.16 4.55 -3.73
CA THR A 135 11.75 4.00 -4.94
C THR A 135 13.09 4.67 -5.21
N LEU A 136 13.96 3.93 -5.90
CA LEU A 136 15.27 4.38 -6.33
C LEU A 136 15.39 4.17 -7.84
N THR A 137 15.90 5.16 -8.56
CA THR A 137 16.30 4.97 -9.96
C THR A 137 17.65 4.26 -10.07
N LYS A 138 17.90 3.58 -11.19
CA LYS A 138 19.10 2.74 -11.37
C LYS A 138 20.42 3.53 -11.37
N GLU A 139 20.37 4.85 -11.48
CA GLU A 139 21.53 5.75 -11.58
C GLU A 139 21.95 6.35 -10.23
N SER A 140 21.26 6.01 -9.14
CA SER A 140 21.60 6.52 -7.82
C SER A 140 22.88 5.88 -7.27
N SER A 141 23.74 6.72 -6.70
CA SER A 141 24.97 6.34 -5.99
C SER A 141 24.90 6.77 -4.53
N ASP A 142 25.96 6.48 -3.77
CA ASP A 142 26.20 7.12 -2.48
C ASP A 142 26.07 8.65 -2.59
N GLY A 143 25.63 9.28 -1.51
CA GLY A 143 25.36 10.72 -1.52
C GLY A 143 25.02 11.26 -0.14
N SER A 144 24.70 12.55 -0.09
CA SER A 144 24.35 13.22 1.16
C SER A 144 22.84 13.39 1.27
N LEU A 145 22.32 13.09 2.45
CA LEU A 145 20.94 13.35 2.87
C LEU A 145 20.93 14.58 3.76
N LYS A 146 19.94 15.46 3.56
CA LYS A 146 19.73 16.61 4.44
C LYS A 146 18.30 16.61 4.96
N PHE A 147 18.18 16.75 6.27
CA PHE A 147 16.89 16.87 6.95
C PHE A 147 16.87 18.17 7.74
N SER A 148 15.73 18.86 7.71
CA SER A 148 15.50 20.02 8.57
C SER A 148 14.17 19.88 9.29
N GLY A 149 14.13 20.37 10.51
CA GLY A 149 12.98 20.22 11.37
C GLY A 149 13.13 20.95 12.69
N VAL A 150 12.23 20.64 13.61
CA VAL A 150 12.10 21.33 14.88
C VAL A 150 11.81 20.36 16.03
N THR A 151 12.37 20.67 17.18
CA THR A 151 12.02 20.06 18.47
C THR A 151 11.16 21.03 19.28
N SER A 152 10.80 20.69 20.52
CA SER A 152 10.08 21.60 21.42
C SER A 152 10.80 22.95 21.64
N GLY A 153 12.12 23.04 21.47
CA GLY A 153 12.89 24.23 21.83
C GLY A 153 13.88 24.75 20.80
N SER A 154 14.10 24.06 19.68
CA SER A 154 15.14 24.44 18.71
C SER A 154 14.88 23.89 17.31
N ALA A 155 15.30 24.66 16.31
CA ALA A 155 15.44 24.18 14.94
C ALA A 155 16.66 23.26 14.84
N VAL A 156 16.53 22.20 14.06
CA VAL A 156 17.55 21.16 13.87
C VAL A 156 17.77 20.97 12.38
N SER A 157 19.04 20.95 11.96
CA SER A 157 19.45 20.58 10.61
C SER A 157 20.42 19.42 10.72
N ILE A 158 20.12 18.31 10.05
CA ILE A 158 20.93 17.09 10.01
C ILE A 158 21.43 16.91 8.59
N VAL A 159 22.72 16.66 8.46
CA VAL A 159 23.36 16.23 7.20
C VAL A 159 24.01 14.90 7.49
N ALA A 160 23.68 13.89 6.69
CA ALA A 160 24.18 12.53 6.85
C ALA A 160 24.66 11.99 5.50
N ASP A 161 25.74 11.23 5.52
CA ASP A 161 26.18 10.49 4.33
C ASP A 161 25.42 9.17 4.26
N GLY A 162 24.80 8.91 3.11
CA GLY A 162 24.09 7.68 2.81
C GLY A 162 24.93 6.79 1.90
N MET A 163 25.09 5.53 2.31
CA MET A 163 25.73 4.48 1.53
C MET A 163 24.66 3.55 0.94
N MET A 164 24.82 3.19 -0.32
CA MET A 164 23.92 2.28 -1.01
C MET A 164 24.36 0.84 -0.77
N GLU A 165 23.50 0.07 -0.11
CA GLU A 165 23.74 -1.35 0.12
C GLU A 165 23.32 -2.21 -1.08
N GLN A 166 23.94 -3.38 -1.22
CA GLN A 166 23.53 -4.36 -2.22
C GLN A 166 22.15 -4.93 -1.86
N SER A 167 21.38 -5.31 -2.88
CA SER A 167 20.09 -5.98 -2.68
C SER A 167 20.26 -7.25 -1.85
N HIS A 168 19.37 -7.45 -0.87
CA HIS A 168 19.37 -8.61 0.00
C HIS A 168 17.99 -9.31 -0.03
N PRO A 169 17.93 -10.66 -0.12
CA PRO A 169 16.67 -11.39 -0.17
C PRO A 169 15.70 -11.09 0.98
N ASP A 170 16.22 -10.87 2.19
CA ASP A 170 15.42 -10.53 3.39
C ASP A 170 14.58 -9.25 3.22
N PHE A 171 14.93 -8.37 2.27
CA PHE A 171 14.20 -7.14 1.99
C PHE A 171 13.26 -7.24 0.77
N GLY A 172 13.02 -8.45 0.25
CA GLY A 172 12.11 -8.65 -0.89
C GLY A 172 10.69 -8.11 -0.66
N PHE A 173 10.20 -8.15 0.58
CA PHE A 173 8.89 -7.63 0.97
C PHE A 173 8.74 -6.10 0.79
N LEU A 174 9.84 -5.34 0.69
CA LEU A 174 9.80 -3.88 0.61
C LEU A 174 9.10 -3.38 -0.66
N ALA A 175 9.21 -4.11 -1.78
CA ALA A 175 8.55 -3.71 -3.03
C ALA A 175 7.02 -3.70 -2.90
N GLY A 176 6.46 -4.76 -2.31
CA GLY A 176 5.03 -4.84 -2.01
C GLY A 176 4.58 -3.80 -1.00
N LEU A 177 5.38 -3.59 0.05
CA LEU A 177 5.10 -2.59 1.08
C LEU A 177 5.09 -1.16 0.51
N VAL A 178 6.05 -0.82 -0.34
CA VAL A 178 6.12 0.49 -1.04
C VAL A 178 4.92 0.67 -1.96
N LYS A 179 4.54 -0.36 -2.72
CA LYS A 179 3.35 -0.32 -3.59
C LYS A 179 2.08 -0.05 -2.78
N GLN A 180 1.85 -0.82 -1.71
CA GLN A 180 0.68 -0.65 -0.84
C GLN A 180 0.63 0.73 -0.18
N ALA A 181 1.78 1.22 0.27
CA ALA A 181 1.86 2.50 0.96
C ALA A 181 1.74 3.71 0.02
N SER A 182 2.01 3.53 -1.28
CA SER A 182 1.92 4.61 -2.27
C SER A 182 0.48 5.13 -2.42
N ASP A 183 -0.51 4.27 -2.23
CA ASP A 183 -1.94 4.62 -2.40
C ASP A 183 -2.43 5.69 -1.41
N ASN A 184 -1.84 5.77 -0.21
CA ASN A 184 -2.22 6.72 0.83
C ASN A 184 -1.03 7.52 1.39
N HIS A 185 0.03 7.68 0.59
CA HIS A 185 1.24 8.43 0.94
C HIS A 185 1.85 8.00 2.29
N GLY A 186 1.84 6.70 2.54
CA GLY A 186 2.39 6.10 3.75
C GLY A 186 1.57 6.29 5.01
N LEU A 187 0.33 6.80 4.93
CA LEU A 187 -0.55 7.05 6.09
C LEU A 187 -0.68 5.81 6.99
N THR A 188 -0.79 4.63 6.39
CA THR A 188 -1.01 3.36 7.09
C THR A 188 0.26 2.54 7.29
N LEU A 189 1.46 3.11 7.09
CA LEU A 189 2.71 2.39 7.28
C LEU A 189 2.96 2.08 8.77
N PRO A 190 3.03 0.80 9.18
CA PRO A 190 3.28 0.40 10.56
C PRO A 190 4.79 0.23 10.82
N THR A 191 5.64 1.10 10.28
CA THR A 191 7.11 0.93 10.27
C THR A 191 7.81 1.79 11.32
N ALA A 192 7.26 1.82 12.53
CA ALA A 192 7.78 2.57 13.67
C ALA A 192 9.11 1.97 14.19
N GLY A 193 10.19 2.18 13.44
CA GLY A 193 11.53 1.63 13.66
C GLY A 193 11.69 0.17 13.22
N SER A 194 12.91 -0.33 13.34
CA SER A 194 13.34 -1.63 12.79
C SER A 194 12.56 -2.80 13.35
N ALA A 195 12.18 -2.74 14.63
CA ALA A 195 11.39 -3.81 15.25
C ALA A 195 10.02 -3.95 14.57
N MET A 196 9.34 -2.82 14.31
CA MET A 196 8.04 -2.84 13.66
C MET A 196 8.12 -3.11 12.16
N LEU A 197 9.20 -2.71 11.48
CA LEU A 197 9.45 -3.12 10.10
C LEU A 197 9.59 -4.64 9.98
N ARG A 198 10.34 -5.29 10.89
CA ARG A 198 10.46 -6.76 10.91
C ARG A 198 9.13 -7.44 11.21
N GLU A 199 8.34 -6.88 12.11
CA GLU A 199 6.99 -7.40 12.39
C GLU A 199 6.08 -7.25 11.16
N THR A 200 6.17 -6.13 10.45
CA THR A 200 5.44 -5.90 9.18
C THR A 200 5.83 -6.95 8.15
N ALA A 201 7.14 -7.25 8.00
CA ALA A 201 7.62 -8.31 7.11
C ALA A 201 7.04 -9.68 7.48
N ARG A 202 7.02 -10.02 8.79
CA ARG A 202 6.44 -11.27 9.30
C ARG A 202 4.94 -11.38 8.96
N VAL A 203 4.19 -10.29 9.14
CA VAL A 203 2.75 -10.23 8.83
C VAL A 203 2.51 -10.38 7.32
N LEU A 204 3.31 -9.73 6.47
CA LEU A 204 3.21 -9.85 5.02
C LEU A 204 3.50 -11.27 4.54
N SER A 205 4.52 -11.93 5.10
CA SER A 205 4.83 -13.32 4.77
C SER A 205 3.69 -14.27 5.17
N ALA A 206 3.14 -14.13 6.38
CA ALA A 206 1.96 -14.90 6.81
C ALA A 206 0.74 -14.66 5.90
N LYS A 207 0.49 -13.41 5.48
CA LYS A 207 -0.55 -13.06 4.52
C LYS A 207 -0.33 -13.73 3.16
N SER A 208 0.92 -13.80 2.69
CA SER A 208 1.27 -14.52 1.47
C SER A 208 0.91 -16.01 1.57
N GLU A 209 1.25 -16.68 2.67
CA GLU A 209 0.89 -18.08 2.91
C GLU A 209 -0.62 -18.34 2.91
N GLU A 210 -1.40 -17.43 3.50
CA GLU A 210 -2.87 -17.52 3.47
C GLU A 210 -3.44 -17.35 2.05
N LEU A 211 -2.89 -16.40 1.28
CA LEU A 211 -3.27 -16.20 -0.12
C LEU A 211 -2.91 -17.42 -0.97
N VAL A 212 -1.76 -18.05 -0.75
CA VAL A 212 -1.39 -19.32 -1.39
C VAL A 212 -2.43 -20.41 -1.12
N LYS A 213 -2.88 -20.56 0.14
CA LYS A 213 -3.93 -21.53 0.49
C LYS A 213 -5.26 -21.22 -0.22
N ALA A 214 -5.65 -19.95 -0.27
CA ALA A 214 -6.85 -19.51 -0.97
C ALA A 214 -6.75 -19.72 -2.50
N GLY A 215 -5.59 -19.44 -3.09
CA GLY A 215 -5.30 -19.67 -4.51
C GLY A 215 -5.39 -21.15 -4.88
N ASN A 216 -4.83 -22.04 -4.04
CA ASN A 216 -4.96 -23.49 -4.18
C ASN A 216 -6.43 -23.94 -4.15
N LEU A 217 -7.22 -23.44 -3.20
CA LEU A 217 -8.64 -23.75 -3.12
C LEU A 217 -9.39 -23.29 -4.38
N ALA A 218 -9.10 -22.09 -4.87
CA ALA A 218 -9.69 -21.56 -6.11
C ALA A 218 -9.35 -22.42 -7.33
N LEU A 219 -8.11 -22.94 -7.42
CA LEU A 219 -7.71 -23.88 -8.48
C LEU A 219 -8.49 -25.19 -8.40
N GLN A 220 -8.67 -25.74 -7.19
CA GLN A 220 -9.45 -26.97 -6.98
C GLN A 220 -10.93 -26.78 -7.37
N GLN A 221 -11.47 -25.59 -7.16
CA GLN A 221 -12.83 -25.20 -7.57
C GLN A 221 -12.96 -24.87 -9.07
N GLY A 222 -11.87 -24.94 -9.84
CA GLY A 222 -11.86 -24.60 -11.27
C GLY A 222 -11.84 -23.10 -11.57
N ASN A 223 -11.80 -22.23 -10.56
CA ASN A 223 -11.73 -20.78 -10.72
C ASN A 223 -10.29 -20.31 -10.98
N ARG A 224 -9.81 -20.54 -12.20
CA ARG A 224 -8.42 -20.21 -12.61
C ARG A 224 -8.10 -18.72 -12.57
N ARG A 225 -9.04 -17.88 -13.01
CA ARG A 225 -8.86 -16.42 -13.03
C ARG A 225 -8.75 -15.87 -11.60
N GLY A 226 -9.60 -16.35 -10.69
CA GLY A 226 -9.52 -16.02 -9.28
C GLY A 226 -8.23 -16.50 -8.64
N ALA A 227 -7.81 -17.74 -8.93
CA ALA A 227 -6.54 -18.28 -8.44
C ALA A 227 -5.34 -17.42 -8.88
N LYS A 228 -5.26 -17.05 -10.16
CA LYS A 228 -4.19 -16.20 -10.69
C LYS A 228 -4.11 -14.87 -9.92
N ALA A 229 -5.23 -14.17 -9.79
CA ALA A 229 -5.29 -12.88 -9.11
C ALA A 229 -4.90 -12.98 -7.62
N VAL A 230 -5.23 -14.10 -6.95
CA VAL A 230 -4.86 -14.34 -5.55
C VAL A 230 -3.37 -14.68 -5.42
N ILE A 231 -2.81 -15.46 -6.34
CA ILE A 231 -1.38 -15.81 -6.36
C ILE A 231 -0.52 -14.57 -6.65
N GLU A 232 -0.94 -13.70 -7.57
CA GLU A 232 -0.26 -12.42 -7.83
C GLU A 232 -0.18 -11.58 -6.54
N LYS A 233 -1.28 -11.50 -5.77
CA LYS A 233 -1.27 -10.82 -4.45
C LYS A 233 -0.37 -11.51 -3.43
N ALA A 234 -0.22 -12.84 -3.48
CA ALA A 234 0.69 -13.56 -2.60
C ALA A 234 2.14 -13.20 -2.89
N LEU A 235 2.51 -13.10 -4.17
CA LEU A 235 3.83 -12.68 -4.63
C LEU A 235 4.09 -11.19 -4.38
N GLU A 236 3.07 -10.35 -4.41
CA GLU A 236 3.19 -8.95 -3.96
C GLU A 236 3.52 -8.86 -2.46
N ALA A 237 2.91 -9.71 -1.63
CA ALA A 237 3.17 -9.72 -0.19
C ALA A 237 4.54 -10.34 0.17
N ASP A 238 4.92 -11.42 -0.52
CA ASP A 238 6.21 -12.09 -0.36
C ASP A 238 6.69 -12.64 -1.72
N PRO A 239 7.58 -11.92 -2.41
CA PRO A 239 8.10 -12.35 -3.71
C PRO A 239 8.91 -13.66 -3.66
N ASN A 240 9.41 -14.05 -2.49
CA ASN A 240 10.24 -15.23 -2.31
C ASN A 240 9.46 -16.46 -1.86
N ASN A 241 8.13 -16.37 -1.76
CA ASN A 241 7.28 -17.49 -1.37
C ASN A 241 7.32 -18.60 -2.44
N ALA A 242 7.99 -19.72 -2.12
CA ALA A 242 8.22 -20.83 -3.06
C ALA A 242 6.92 -21.48 -3.58
N ASP A 243 5.88 -21.53 -2.76
CA ASP A 243 4.58 -22.08 -3.14
C ASP A 243 3.86 -21.13 -4.10
N ALA A 244 3.87 -19.82 -3.81
CA ALA A 244 3.27 -18.82 -4.69
C ALA A 244 3.92 -18.83 -6.09
N VAL A 245 5.26 -18.87 -6.16
CA VAL A 245 6.02 -18.98 -7.42
C VAL A 245 5.66 -20.25 -8.18
N THR A 246 5.50 -21.37 -7.47
CA THR A 246 5.12 -22.65 -8.08
C THR A 246 3.72 -22.61 -8.66
N LEU A 247 2.75 -22.03 -7.93
CA LEU A 247 1.37 -21.93 -8.37
C LEU A 247 1.18 -20.93 -9.51
N GLU A 248 1.95 -19.83 -9.52
CA GLU A 248 1.94 -18.86 -10.61
C GLU A 248 2.29 -19.54 -11.94
N ARG A 249 3.39 -20.32 -11.94
CA ARG A 249 3.83 -21.09 -13.11
C ARG A 249 2.79 -22.11 -13.58
N ILE A 250 2.12 -22.81 -12.65
CA ILE A 250 1.06 -23.78 -12.99
C ILE A 250 -0.15 -23.08 -13.61
N THR A 251 -0.53 -21.92 -13.04
CA THR A 251 -1.71 -21.16 -13.48
C THR A 251 -1.44 -20.46 -14.82
N GLY A 252 -0.24 -19.92 -15.02
CA GLY A 252 0.21 -19.31 -16.28
C GLY A 252 0.24 -20.31 -17.43
N ASN A 253 0.86 -21.49 -17.23
CA ASN A 253 0.96 -22.50 -18.30
C ASN A 253 -0.41 -23.10 -18.68
N ARG A 254 -1.35 -23.23 -17.74
CA ARG A 254 -2.69 -23.81 -18.03
C ARG A 254 -3.66 -22.84 -18.70
N LEU A 255 -3.41 -21.53 -18.66
CA LEU A 255 -4.22 -20.52 -19.35
C LEU A 255 -3.85 -20.39 -20.83
N VAL A 256 -2.55 -20.50 -21.17
CA VAL A 256 -2.10 -20.48 -22.56
C VAL A 256 -2.69 -21.65 -23.36
N VAL A 257 -2.78 -22.84 -22.75
CA VAL A 257 -3.32 -24.05 -23.40
C VAL A 257 -4.84 -23.97 -23.65
N GLN A 258 -5.59 -23.08 -22.97
CA GLN A 258 -7.02 -22.92 -23.21
C GLN A 258 -7.37 -21.91 -24.31
N ASN A 259 -6.40 -21.12 -24.79
CA ASN A 259 -6.61 -20.18 -25.90
C ASN A 259 -6.11 -20.71 -27.26
N GLU A 260 -5.49 -21.89 -27.32
CA GLU A 260 -4.99 -22.48 -28.58
C GLU A 260 -5.95 -23.48 -29.25
N SER A 261 -7.22 -23.52 -28.84
CA SER A 261 -8.20 -24.43 -29.46
C SER A 261 -9.60 -23.85 -29.58
N ASP A 262 -9.72 -22.60 -30.01
CA ASP A 262 -10.93 -22.11 -30.70
C ASP A 262 -10.61 -21.98 -32.19
N ASN A 263 -10.22 -23.09 -32.82
CA ASN A 263 -10.39 -23.27 -34.27
C ASN A 263 -11.85 -23.72 -34.49
N LEU A 264 -12.77 -22.78 -34.29
CA LEU A 264 -14.21 -22.94 -34.56
C LEU A 264 -14.54 -22.73 -36.06
N ASP A 265 -13.55 -22.52 -36.91
CA ASP A 265 -13.74 -22.27 -38.36
C ASP A 265 -13.71 -23.53 -39.24
N ASP A 266 -13.33 -24.70 -38.70
CA ASP A 266 -13.10 -25.90 -39.54
C ASP A 266 -14.19 -27.00 -39.41
N LEU A 267 -15.31 -26.72 -38.72
CA LEU A 267 -16.40 -27.69 -38.53
C LEU A 267 -17.55 -27.55 -39.56
N PHE A 268 -17.50 -26.56 -40.45
CA PHE A 268 -18.56 -26.31 -41.45
C PHE A 268 -18.11 -26.32 -42.91
N SER A 269 -16.88 -26.76 -43.22
CA SER A 269 -16.39 -26.81 -44.59
C SER A 269 -16.14 -28.25 -45.07
N GLU A 270 -17.21 -29.04 -45.19
CA GLU A 270 -17.22 -30.23 -46.04
C GLU A 270 -18.42 -30.18 -47.02
N GLY A 271 -18.09 -29.89 -48.27
CA GLY A 271 -18.64 -30.57 -49.46
C GLY A 271 -20.12 -30.42 -49.80
N SER A 272 -20.42 -29.54 -50.76
CA SER A 272 -21.41 -29.83 -51.79
C SER A 272 -21.11 -29.04 -53.07
N GLY A 273 -20.40 -29.69 -53.99
CA GLY A 273 -20.60 -29.42 -55.42
C GLY A 273 -21.90 -30.06 -55.84
N ASP A 274 -22.82 -29.28 -56.38
CA ASP A 274 -23.43 -29.50 -57.70
C ASP A 274 -24.60 -28.52 -57.90
N GLU A 275 -24.57 -27.90 -59.07
CA GLU A 275 -25.70 -27.59 -59.94
C GLU A 275 -26.86 -26.75 -59.37
N ASP A 276 -26.84 -25.46 -59.74
CA ASP A 276 -27.99 -24.57 -59.77
C ASP A 276 -28.98 -25.05 -60.87
N PRO A 277 -30.21 -25.49 -60.53
CA PRO A 277 -31.13 -26.08 -61.49
C PRO A 277 -32.13 -25.09 -62.10
N PHE A 278 -32.02 -23.78 -61.86
CA PHE A 278 -32.95 -22.80 -62.44
C PHE A 278 -32.25 -21.54 -62.95
N GLY A 279 -31.74 -21.62 -64.17
CA GLY A 279 -31.23 -20.47 -64.92
C GLY A 279 -32.29 -19.41 -65.24
N GLY A 280 -31.80 -18.19 -65.52
CA GLY A 280 -32.58 -17.09 -66.08
C GLY A 280 -31.71 -15.85 -66.30
N THR A 281 -31.52 -15.50 -67.57
CA THR A 281 -30.66 -14.47 -68.16
C THR A 281 -31.20 -13.03 -68.08
N GLU A 282 -30.31 -12.08 -68.41
CA GLU A 282 -30.53 -10.67 -68.85
C GLU A 282 -30.80 -9.61 -67.78
N ALA A 283 -30.49 -8.33 -67.95
CA ALA A 283 -29.45 -7.57 -68.65
C ALA A 283 -29.61 -6.12 -68.16
N ASP A 284 -28.49 -5.42 -68.12
CA ASP A 284 -28.22 -3.97 -68.03
C ASP A 284 -29.35 -2.92 -68.27
N SER A 285 -29.10 -1.71 -67.76
CA SER A 285 -29.65 -0.36 -68.11
C SER A 285 -30.61 0.32 -67.12
N ALA A 286 -30.14 1.40 -66.47
CA ALA A 286 -30.95 2.56 -66.04
C ALA A 286 -31.36 3.40 -67.29
N PRO A 287 -32.37 4.32 -67.29
CA PRO A 287 -32.38 5.56 -66.48
C PRO A 287 -33.75 6.23 -66.14
N VAL A 288 -33.71 7.17 -65.16
CA VAL A 288 -34.31 8.54 -65.08
C VAL A 288 -35.84 8.80 -65.17
N ALA A 289 -36.31 9.47 -64.09
CA ALA A 289 -37.32 10.54 -63.89
C ALA A 289 -38.81 10.36 -64.28
N GLU A 290 -39.70 10.70 -63.33
CA GLU A 290 -40.55 11.91 -63.36
C GLU A 290 -41.31 12.10 -62.02
N ASP A 291 -41.12 13.28 -61.40
CA ASP A 291 -42.05 13.93 -60.45
C ASP A 291 -43.17 14.60 -61.29
N PRO A 292 -44.37 15.06 -60.82
CA PRO A 292 -44.64 15.63 -59.49
C PRO A 292 -46.04 15.31 -58.90
N LEU A 293 -46.31 15.70 -57.64
CA LEU A 293 -47.62 16.23 -57.19
C LEU A 293 -47.53 16.86 -55.77
N GLU A 294 -47.22 18.15 -55.78
CA GLU A 294 -47.85 19.31 -55.10
C GLU A 294 -48.74 19.19 -53.82
N LEU A 295 -48.56 20.23 -52.98
CA LEU A 295 -49.46 20.90 -51.99
C LEU A 295 -49.52 20.28 -50.57
N GLY A 296 -49.29 21.00 -49.47
CA GLY A 296 -49.02 22.42 -49.24
C GLY A 296 -49.03 22.75 -47.74
N ASP A 297 -48.56 23.96 -47.40
CA ASP A 297 -48.82 24.78 -46.19
C ASP A 297 -48.52 24.19 -44.78
N THR A 298 -48.00 24.89 -43.78
CA THR A 298 -47.65 26.31 -43.54
C THR A 298 -46.93 26.38 -42.17
N ASP A 299 -46.01 27.35 -42.09
CA ASP A 299 -45.68 28.24 -40.95
C ASP A 299 -44.91 27.84 -39.68
N THR A 300 -43.86 28.67 -39.46
CA THR A 300 -43.32 29.28 -38.23
C THR A 300 -42.63 28.39 -37.18
N ALA A 301 -41.31 28.48 -36.98
CA ALA A 301 -40.53 29.56 -36.33
C ALA A 301 -40.79 29.69 -34.82
N ASP A 302 -39.95 29.03 -34.01
CA ASP A 302 -38.90 29.65 -33.17
C ASP A 302 -37.90 28.57 -32.70
#